data_AF-A0A1N7KIG6-F1
#
_entry.id   AF-A0A1N7KIG6-F1
#
_cell.length_a   1.000
_cell.length_b   1.000
_cell.length_c   1.000
_cell.angle_alpha   90.00
_cell.angle_beta   90.00
_cell.angle_gamma   90.00
#
_symmetry.space_group_name_H-M   'P 1'
#
loop_
_entity.id
_entity.type
_entity.pdbx_description
1 polymer ?
#
loop_
_entity_poly.entity_id
_entity_poly.type
_entity_poly.pdbx_seq_one_letter_code
_entity_poly.pdbx_strand_id
1 'polypeptide(L)'
;MLILKIDLPVFSYIYKQINDMRKKVSLFIVLFFIILSTKISAQTFTLEELAAFNKLEMSDFKKEMKKLNYSFYDRTEGLGFVLNEYDAPDYKSKIGKFVFAQEKSEDRIEYEFSSKKEYDQYVKIILASGYKETEKGKTFTKDSYRDYYKNKEHIRLITPKAGVNNPYTILVFK
;
A
#
# COMPACT_ATOMS: atom_id res chain seq x y z
N MET A 1 42.93 1.01 -56.99
CA MET A 1 41.99 0.58 -55.94
C MET A 1 42.78 0.32 -54.66
N LEU A 2 42.85 1.30 -53.76
CA LEU A 2 43.60 1.18 -52.50
C LEU A 2 42.72 0.45 -51.48
N ILE A 3 43.01 -0.81 -51.21
CA ILE A 3 42.34 -1.56 -50.13
C ILE A 3 43.06 -1.18 -48.84
N LEU A 4 42.40 -0.42 -47.96
CA LEU A 4 42.84 -0.18 -46.59
C LEU A 4 42.95 -1.54 -45.89
N LYS A 5 44.18 -2.07 -45.73
CA LYS A 5 44.48 -3.18 -44.83
C LYS A 5 44.34 -2.66 -43.40
N ILE A 6 43.15 -2.80 -42.83
CA ILE A 6 42.96 -2.59 -41.39
C ILE A 6 43.57 -3.81 -40.70
N ASP A 7 44.59 -3.57 -39.87
CA ASP A 7 45.26 -4.62 -39.11
C ASP A 7 44.27 -5.35 -38.20
N LEU A 8 44.20 -6.69 -38.33
CA LEU A 8 43.39 -7.59 -37.49
C LEU A 8 43.44 -7.28 -35.98
N PRO A 9 44.59 -6.93 -35.35
CA PRO A 9 44.61 -6.57 -33.93
C PRO A 9 43.85 -5.28 -33.61
N VAL A 10 43.83 -4.30 -34.52
CA VAL A 10 43.08 -3.04 -34.36
C VAL A 10 41.58 -3.31 -34.41
N PHE A 11 41.13 -4.18 -35.32
CA PHE A 11 39.72 -4.58 -35.42
C PHE A 11 39.24 -5.31 -34.16
N SER A 12 40.04 -6.24 -33.64
CA SER A 12 39.74 -6.97 -32.40
C SER A 12 39.61 -6.05 -31.18
N TYR A 13 40.51 -5.05 -31.07
CA TYR A 13 40.47 -4.05 -30.01
C TYR A 13 39.20 -3.18 -30.07
N ILE A 14 38.85 -2.69 -31.26
CA ILE A 14 37.64 -1.89 -31.49
C ILE A 14 36.37 -2.71 -31.19
N TYR A 15 36.31 -3.97 -31.64
CA TYR A 15 35.18 -4.86 -31.39
C TYR A 15 34.97 -5.12 -29.89
N LYS A 16 36.06 -5.34 -29.14
CA LYS A 16 36.02 -5.51 -27.68
C LYS A 16 35.49 -4.26 -26.99
N GLN A 17 35.97 -3.07 -27.36
CA GLN A 17 35.50 -1.79 -26.82
C GLN A 17 34.00 -1.55 -27.09
N ILE A 18 33.54 -1.85 -28.30
CA ILE A 18 32.12 -1.73 -28.66
C ILE A 18 31.25 -2.69 -27.84
N ASN A 19 31.69 -3.94 -27.65
CA ASN A 19 30.95 -4.90 -26.84
C ASN A 19 30.94 -4.55 -25.34
N ASP A 20 32.04 -4.02 -24.80
CA ASP A 20 32.11 -3.56 -23.41
C ASP A 20 31.22 -2.32 -23.20
N MET A 21 31.19 -1.39 -24.16
CA MET A 21 30.25 -0.26 -24.14
C MET A 21 28.79 -0.72 -24.22
N ARG A 22 28.46 -1.67 -25.11
CA ARG A 22 27.10 -2.24 -25.21
C ARG A 22 26.66 -2.92 -23.93
N LYS A 23 27.54 -3.69 -23.27
CA LYS A 23 27.26 -4.31 -21.96
C LYS A 23 27.00 -3.27 -20.87
N LYS A 24 27.81 -2.20 -20.82
CA LYS A 24 27.61 -1.09 -19.88
C LYS A 24 26.28 -0.39 -20.12
N VAL A 25 25.94 -0.08 -21.38
CA VAL A 25 24.65 0.51 -21.75
C VAL A 25 23.49 -0.41 -21.37
N SER A 26 23.61 -1.71 -21.63
CA SER A 26 22.60 -2.71 -21.22
C SER A 26 22.43 -2.78 -19.70
N LEU A 27 23.52 -2.68 -18.93
CA LEU A 27 23.47 -2.67 -17.47
C LEU A 27 22.79 -1.39 -16.93
N PHE A 28 23.09 -0.23 -17.52
CA PHE A 28 22.43 1.03 -17.17
C PHE A 28 20.92 1.00 -17.48
N ILE A 29 20.52 0.40 -18.59
CA ILE A 29 19.10 0.22 -18.94
C ILE A 29 18.39 -0.66 -17.90
N VAL A 30 19.00 -1.77 -17.49
CA VAL A 30 18.42 -2.65 -16.46
C VAL A 30 18.32 -1.94 -15.10
N LEU A 31 19.36 -1.20 -14.68
CA LEU A 31 19.30 -0.41 -13.45
C LEU A 31 18.21 0.66 -13.50
N PHE A 32 18.05 1.32 -14.66
CA PHE A 32 16.99 2.31 -14.87
C PHE A 32 15.60 1.70 -14.71
N PHE A 33 15.35 0.49 -15.24
CA PHE A 33 14.06 -0.20 -15.05
C PHE A 33 13.78 -0.63 -13.61
N ILE A 34 14.81 -1.02 -12.84
CA ILE A 34 14.67 -1.34 -11.41
C ILE A 34 14.36 -0.08 -10.58
N ILE A 35 14.91 1.07 -10.95
CA ILE A 35 14.61 2.34 -10.27
C ILE A 35 13.21 2.84 -10.67
N LEU A 36 12.80 2.63 -11.93
CA LEU A 36 11.49 3.06 -12.43
C LEU A 36 10.32 2.26 -11.82
N SER A 37 10.53 1.00 -11.45
CA SER A 37 9.50 0.17 -10.81
C SER A 37 9.19 0.55 -9.35
N THR A 38 9.98 1.46 -8.75
CA THR A 38 9.74 1.93 -7.37
C THR A 38 8.77 3.11 -7.26
N LYS A 39 8.23 3.59 -8.39
CA LYS A 39 7.25 4.68 -8.37
C LYS A 39 5.92 4.20 -8.92
N ILE A 40 4.88 4.50 -8.15
CA ILE A 40 3.45 4.44 -8.49
C ILE A 40 2.74 3.16 -8.02
N SER A 41 2.87 2.80 -6.74
CA SER A 41 1.66 2.43 -6.00
C SER A 41 1.11 3.73 -5.43
N ALA A 42 -0.16 4.06 -5.69
CA ALA A 42 -0.82 5.15 -4.96
C ALA A 42 -1.26 4.69 -3.56
N GLN A 43 -1.17 3.38 -3.27
CA GLN A 43 -1.45 2.78 -1.98
C GLN A 43 -0.19 2.65 -1.15
N THR A 44 -0.28 3.11 0.09
CA THR A 44 0.78 2.90 1.08
C THR A 44 0.81 1.44 1.55
N PHE A 45 -0.37 0.82 1.71
CA PHE A 45 -0.50 -0.58 2.12
C PHE A 45 -1.35 -1.38 1.13
N THR A 46 -0.92 -2.60 0.81
CA THR A 46 -1.75 -3.55 0.04
C THR A 46 -2.90 -4.09 0.88
N LEU A 47 -3.89 -4.71 0.23
CA LEU A 47 -4.99 -5.35 0.95
C LEU A 47 -4.49 -6.51 1.81
N GLU A 48 -3.51 -7.25 1.31
CA GLU A 48 -2.87 -8.38 1.99
C GLU A 48 -2.10 -7.92 3.24
N GLU A 49 -1.41 -6.78 3.17
CA GLU A 49 -0.72 -6.19 4.32
C GLU A 49 -1.71 -5.77 5.41
N LEU A 50 -2.79 -5.08 5.05
CA LEU A 50 -3.84 -4.69 6.00
C LEU A 50 -4.48 -5.91 6.66
N ALA A 51 -4.79 -6.96 5.88
CA ALA A 51 -5.32 -8.22 6.41
C ALA A 51 -4.29 -8.94 7.31
N ALA A 52 -3.01 -8.91 6.96
CA ALA A 52 -1.94 -9.49 7.77
C ALA A 52 -1.79 -8.75 9.11
N PHE A 53 -1.83 -7.42 9.13
CA PHE A 53 -1.81 -6.62 10.36
C PHE A 53 -2.99 -6.95 11.28
N ASN A 54 -4.16 -7.28 10.73
CA ASN A 54 -5.30 -7.64 11.57
C ASN A 54 -5.10 -8.98 12.31
N LYS A 55 -4.32 -9.90 11.74
CA LYS A 55 -3.98 -11.19 12.36
C LYS A 55 -2.92 -11.09 13.45
N LEU A 56 -2.18 -9.98 13.53
CA LEU A 56 -1.17 -9.75 14.56
C LEU A 56 -1.81 -9.43 15.91
N GLU A 57 -1.16 -9.89 16.97
CA GLU A 57 -1.40 -9.36 18.32
C GLU A 57 -0.95 -7.89 18.40
N MET A 58 -1.52 -7.13 19.33
CA MET A 58 -1.26 -5.69 19.44
C MET A 58 0.23 -5.36 19.64
N SER A 59 0.95 -6.21 20.38
CA SER A 59 2.39 -6.06 20.63
C SER A 59 3.23 -6.21 19.36
N ASP A 60 2.85 -7.12 18.46
CA ASP A 60 3.54 -7.34 17.19
C ASP A 60 3.14 -6.31 16.14
N PHE A 61 1.87 -5.90 16.10
CA PHE A 61 1.44 -4.75 15.30
C PHE A 61 2.25 -3.49 15.64
N LYS A 62 2.45 -3.19 16.93
CA LYS A 62 3.30 -2.07 17.38
C LYS A 62 4.75 -2.18 16.86
N LYS A 63 5.31 -3.39 16.80
CA LYS A 63 6.67 -3.61 16.26
C LYS A 63 6.70 -3.33 14.76
N GLU A 64 5.71 -3.79 14.00
CA GLU A 64 5.61 -3.51 12.56
C GLU A 64 5.48 -2.01 12.28
N MET A 65 4.63 -1.30 13.02
CA MET A 65 4.50 0.16 12.86
C MET A 65 5.82 0.88 13.12
N LYS A 66 6.56 0.46 14.15
CA LYS A 66 7.90 1.01 14.43
C LYS A 66 8.90 0.75 13.29
N LYS A 67 8.88 -0.45 12.67
CA LYS A 67 9.75 -0.78 11.52
C LYS A 67 9.46 0.09 10.29
N LEU A 68 8.19 0.47 10.12
CA LEU A 68 7.72 1.35 9.04
C LEU A 68 7.89 2.84 9.35
N ASN A 69 8.55 3.19 10.46
CA ASN A 69 8.72 4.56 10.98
C ASN A 69 7.40 5.28 11.33
N TYR A 70 6.31 4.54 11.53
CA TYR A 70 5.07 5.11 12.04
C TYR A 70 5.24 5.49 13.52
N SER A 71 4.72 6.67 13.87
CA SER A 71 4.79 7.21 15.23
C SER A 71 3.49 6.91 15.96
N PHE A 72 3.57 6.45 17.21
CA PHE A 72 2.39 6.27 18.04
C PHE A 72 1.69 7.62 18.28
N TYR A 73 0.41 7.69 17.96
CA TYR A 73 -0.41 8.90 18.08
C TYR A 73 -1.21 8.88 19.37
N ASP A 74 -2.10 7.90 19.53
CA ASP A 74 -3.00 7.82 20.68
C ASP A 74 -3.37 6.36 21.00
N ARG A 75 -3.85 6.16 22.24
CA ARG A 75 -4.53 4.95 22.65
C ARG A 75 -5.87 5.31 23.29
N THR A 76 -6.94 4.81 22.66
CA THR A 76 -8.28 4.88 23.21
C THR A 76 -8.66 3.53 23.81
N GLU A 77 -9.13 3.55 25.05
CA GLU A 77 -9.66 2.37 25.74
C GLU A 77 -11.00 2.74 26.39
N GLY A 78 -12.05 2.01 26.03
CA GLY A 78 -13.41 2.30 26.46
C GLY A 78 -14.43 1.64 25.53
N LEU A 79 -15.68 1.54 25.97
CA LEU A 79 -16.79 0.97 25.16
C LEU A 79 -16.55 -0.47 24.67
N GLY A 80 -15.74 -1.25 25.40
CA GLY A 80 -15.48 -2.65 25.08
C GLY A 80 -14.41 -2.89 24.02
N PHE A 81 -13.62 -1.89 23.65
CA PHE A 81 -12.48 -2.05 22.74
C PHE A 81 -11.22 -1.32 23.22
N VAL A 82 -10.09 -1.73 22.64
CA VAL A 82 -8.81 -1.02 22.68
C VAL A 82 -8.43 -0.63 21.26
N LEU A 83 -8.09 0.63 21.05
CA LEU A 83 -7.59 1.19 19.80
C LEU A 83 -6.19 1.76 20.05
N ASN A 84 -5.22 1.36 19.23
CA ASN A 84 -3.94 2.08 19.11
C ASN A 84 -3.83 2.68 17.71
N GLU A 85 -3.54 3.98 17.66
CA GLU A 85 -3.38 4.75 16.43
C GLU A 85 -1.93 5.16 16.20
N TYR A 86 -1.54 5.21 14.93
CA TYR A 86 -0.19 5.58 14.51
C TYR A 86 -0.22 6.50 13.28
N ASP A 87 0.54 7.58 13.33
CA ASP A 87 0.73 8.50 12.21
C ASP A 87 1.88 8.04 11.32
N ALA A 88 1.67 8.19 10.01
CA ALA A 88 2.73 8.01 9.02
C ALA A 88 3.83 9.08 9.20
N PRO A 89 5.08 8.81 8.76
CA PRO A 89 6.18 9.77 8.86
C PRO A 89 5.92 11.14 8.21
N ASP A 90 5.06 11.18 7.19
CA ASP A 90 4.69 12.39 6.47
C ASP A 90 3.38 13.03 6.97
N TYR A 91 2.76 12.44 7.99
CA TYR A 91 1.50 12.86 8.60
C TYR A 91 0.32 12.95 7.62
N LYS A 92 0.38 12.23 6.49
CA LYS A 92 -0.69 12.23 5.47
C LYS A 92 -1.67 11.07 5.58
N SER A 93 -1.32 10.07 6.39
CA SER A 93 -2.15 8.91 6.66
C SER A 93 -1.97 8.43 8.09
N LYS A 94 -2.98 7.72 8.58
CA LYS A 94 -2.99 7.12 9.91
C LYS A 94 -3.44 5.67 9.82
N ILE A 95 -2.88 4.82 10.67
CA ILE A 95 -3.32 3.43 10.82
C ILE A 95 -3.68 3.14 12.28
N GLY A 96 -4.85 2.56 12.49
CA GLY A 96 -5.38 2.13 13.76
C GLY A 96 -5.63 0.63 13.80
N LYS A 97 -5.41 0.00 14.94
CA LYS A 97 -5.86 -1.37 15.20
C LYS A 97 -6.87 -1.38 16.33
N PHE A 98 -8.07 -1.88 16.03
CA PHE A 98 -9.13 -2.11 17.01
C PHE A 98 -9.11 -3.56 17.47
N VAL A 99 -9.21 -3.75 18.79
CA VAL A 99 -9.39 -5.06 19.42
C VAL A 99 -10.58 -4.98 20.38
N PHE A 100 -11.65 -5.70 20.08
CA PHE A 100 -12.86 -5.75 20.89
C PHE A 100 -12.77 -6.87 21.93
N ALA A 101 -13.29 -6.61 23.13
CA ALA A 101 -13.26 -7.58 24.22
C ALA A 101 -14.25 -8.74 23.99
N GLN A 102 -15.44 -8.44 23.46
CA GLN A 102 -16.56 -9.38 23.34
C GLN A 102 -16.83 -9.80 21.88
N GLU A 103 -16.96 -8.82 20.98
CA GLU A 103 -17.36 -9.04 19.58
C GLU A 103 -16.11 -9.15 18.68
N LYS A 104 -15.47 -10.32 18.65
CA LYS A 104 -14.20 -10.50 17.92
C LYS A 104 -14.29 -10.32 16.40
N SER A 105 -15.48 -10.40 15.81
CA SER A 105 -15.71 -10.06 14.40
C SER A 105 -15.53 -8.57 14.11
N GLU A 106 -15.56 -7.69 15.13
CA GLU A 106 -15.34 -6.26 14.98
C GLU A 106 -13.85 -5.86 15.07
N ASP A 107 -12.96 -6.82 15.40
CA ASP A 107 -11.51 -6.63 15.34
C ASP A 107 -11.11 -6.23 13.91
N ARG A 108 -10.44 -5.09 13.77
CA ARG A 108 -10.12 -4.53 12.46
C ARG A 108 -8.86 -3.70 12.44
N ILE A 109 -8.31 -3.56 11.24
CA ILE A 109 -7.40 -2.49 10.88
C ILE A 109 -8.20 -1.37 10.24
N GLU A 110 -7.91 -0.15 10.65
CA GLU A 110 -8.44 1.08 10.09
C GLU A 110 -7.28 1.86 9.48
N TYR A 111 -7.33 2.15 8.19
CA TYR A 111 -6.31 2.95 7.51
C TYR A 111 -6.95 4.17 6.83
N GLU A 112 -6.53 5.34 7.29
CA GLU A 112 -6.99 6.66 6.84
C GLU A 112 -5.99 7.27 5.87
N PHE A 113 -6.47 7.80 4.75
CA PHE A 113 -5.65 8.42 3.72
C PHE A 113 -6.41 9.54 2.98
N SER A 114 -5.71 10.51 2.43
CA SER A 114 -6.32 11.73 1.85
C SER A 114 -6.65 11.62 0.35
N SER A 115 -6.13 10.61 -0.34
CA SER A 115 -6.16 10.54 -1.79
C SER A 115 -7.38 9.80 -2.33
N LYS A 116 -8.23 10.50 -3.11
CA LYS A 116 -9.28 9.83 -3.89
C LYS A 116 -8.71 8.78 -4.85
N LYS A 117 -7.53 9.03 -5.41
CA LYS A 117 -6.87 8.09 -6.33
C LYS A 117 -6.54 6.77 -5.63
N GLU A 118 -6.08 6.84 -4.39
CA GLU A 118 -5.81 5.66 -3.55
C GLU A 118 -7.10 4.91 -3.21
N TYR A 119 -8.18 5.64 -2.89
CA TYR A 119 -9.51 5.05 -2.68
C TYR A 119 -9.98 4.27 -3.91
N ASP A 120 -9.92 4.91 -5.08
CA ASP A 120 -10.33 4.29 -6.34
C ASP A 120 -9.44 3.07 -6.68
N GLN A 121 -8.18 3.07 -6.27
CA GLN A 121 -7.29 1.92 -6.40
C GLN A 121 -7.71 0.77 -5.47
N TYR A 122 -8.10 1.04 -4.22
CA TYR A 122 -8.63 0.01 -3.32
C TYR A 122 -9.90 -0.60 -3.89
N VAL A 123 -10.85 0.21 -4.38
CA VAL A 123 -12.07 -0.30 -5.03
C VAL A 123 -11.72 -1.28 -6.16
N LYS A 124 -10.78 -0.92 -7.04
CA LYS A 124 -10.35 -1.78 -8.15
C LYS A 124 -9.75 -3.10 -7.66
N ILE A 125 -8.85 -3.05 -6.68
CA ILE A 125 -8.18 -4.24 -6.16
C ILE A 125 -9.17 -5.15 -5.44
N ILE A 126 -10.05 -4.60 -4.61
CA ILE A 126 -11.08 -5.36 -3.88
C ILE A 126 -11.97 -6.15 -4.86
N LEU A 127 -12.46 -5.48 -5.91
CA LEU A 127 -13.29 -6.12 -6.93
C LEU A 127 -12.50 -7.16 -7.74
N ALA A 128 -11.26 -6.84 -8.14
CA ALA A 128 -10.39 -7.78 -8.86
C ALA A 128 -10.03 -9.02 -8.04
N SER A 129 -9.94 -8.87 -6.71
CA SER A 129 -9.71 -9.97 -5.76
C SER A 129 -10.96 -10.82 -5.50
N GLY A 130 -12.08 -10.52 -6.14
CA GLY A 130 -13.31 -11.33 -6.12
C GLY A 130 -14.27 -11.00 -4.98
N TYR A 131 -14.08 -9.89 -4.27
CA TYR A 131 -15.06 -9.39 -3.33
C TYR A 131 -16.27 -8.82 -4.07
N LYS A 132 -17.45 -8.96 -3.46
CA LYS A 132 -18.70 -8.39 -3.97
C LYS A 132 -19.13 -7.25 -3.08
N GLU A 133 -19.52 -6.13 -3.67
CA GLU A 133 -20.20 -5.06 -2.96
C GLU A 133 -21.56 -5.59 -2.47
N THR A 134 -21.91 -5.34 -1.21
CA THR A 134 -23.08 -5.94 -0.54
C THR A 134 -23.96 -4.89 0.13
N GLU A 135 -23.37 -3.98 0.89
CA GLU A 135 -24.10 -2.98 1.67
C GLU A 135 -23.56 -1.57 1.44
N LYS A 136 -24.45 -0.59 1.66
CA LYS A 136 -24.13 0.83 1.64
C LYS A 136 -24.86 1.51 2.78
N GLY A 137 -24.22 2.49 3.39
CA GLY A 137 -24.86 3.25 4.45
C GLY A 137 -24.08 4.49 4.83
N LYS A 138 -24.37 4.98 6.03
CA LYS A 138 -23.67 6.11 6.63
C LYS A 138 -23.13 5.74 7.99
N THR A 139 -21.92 6.19 8.30
CA THR A 139 -21.35 6.11 9.65
C THR A 139 -22.10 7.06 10.58
N PHE A 140 -21.81 6.98 11.88
CA PHE A 140 -22.33 7.93 12.88
C PHE A 140 -21.93 9.39 12.56
N THR A 141 -20.73 9.59 11.99
CA THR A 141 -20.22 10.89 11.51
C THR A 141 -20.85 11.34 10.18
N LYS A 142 -21.79 10.55 9.63
CA LYS A 142 -22.50 10.77 8.36
C LYS A 142 -21.64 10.61 7.10
N ASP A 143 -20.45 10.01 7.22
CA ASP A 143 -19.62 9.62 6.09
C ASP A 143 -20.24 8.40 5.38
N SER A 144 -20.11 8.32 4.06
CA SER A 144 -20.75 7.24 3.30
C SER A 144 -19.85 6.02 3.24
N TYR A 145 -20.38 4.82 3.50
CA TYR A 145 -19.62 3.58 3.41
C TYR A 145 -20.17 2.60 2.38
N ARG A 146 -19.30 1.70 1.92
CA ARG A 146 -19.62 0.51 1.12
C ARG A 146 -18.94 -0.71 1.72
N ASP A 147 -19.68 -1.80 1.87
CA ASP A 147 -19.16 -3.08 2.33
C ASP A 147 -18.94 -4.05 1.19
N TYR A 148 -17.84 -4.79 1.29
CA TYR A 148 -17.40 -5.78 0.34
C TYR A 148 -17.13 -7.09 1.08
N TYR A 149 -17.71 -8.19 0.59
CA TYR A 149 -17.52 -9.51 1.17
C TYR A 149 -16.97 -10.50 0.16
N LYS A 150 -16.12 -11.40 0.67
CA LYS A 150 -15.62 -12.59 -0.02
C LYS A 150 -15.56 -13.72 0.99
N ASN A 151 -16.43 -14.72 0.84
CA ASN A 151 -16.61 -15.77 1.85
C ASN A 151 -16.95 -15.14 3.22
N LYS A 152 -16.06 -15.27 4.20
CA LYS A 152 -16.19 -14.67 5.54
C LYS A 152 -15.37 -13.38 5.69
N GLU A 153 -14.57 -13.00 4.70
CA GLU A 153 -13.76 -11.79 4.73
C GLU A 153 -14.64 -10.57 4.45
N HIS A 154 -14.42 -9.50 5.21
CA HIS A 154 -15.20 -8.28 5.16
C HIS A 154 -14.28 -7.06 5.09
N ILE A 155 -14.56 -6.17 4.13
CA ILE A 155 -13.88 -4.89 3.96
C ILE A 155 -14.95 -3.80 3.88
N ARG A 156 -14.73 -2.69 4.58
CA ARG A 156 -15.53 -1.47 4.44
C ARG A 156 -14.68 -0.35 3.87
N LEU A 157 -15.18 0.32 2.84
CA LEU A 157 -14.59 1.57 2.34
C LEU A 157 -15.48 2.75 2.72
N ILE A 158 -14.88 3.77 3.34
CA ILE A 158 -15.55 4.99 3.78
C ILE A 158 -15.09 6.15 2.90
N THR A 159 -16.06 6.97 2.50
CA THR A 159 -15.88 8.16 1.70
C THR A 159 -16.29 9.36 2.55
N PRO A 160 -15.41 10.37 2.69
CA PRO A 160 -15.71 11.53 3.51
C PRO A 160 -16.91 12.28 2.94
N LYS A 161 -17.71 12.88 3.83
CA LYS A 161 -18.81 13.75 3.42
C LYS A 161 -18.30 14.89 2.53
N ALA A 162 -18.99 15.14 1.42
CA ALA A 162 -18.66 16.23 0.50
C ALA A 162 -18.59 17.59 1.22
N GLY A 163 -17.53 18.36 0.93
CA GLY A 163 -17.28 19.66 1.56
C GLY A 163 -16.66 19.60 2.96
N VAL A 164 -16.41 18.40 3.50
CA VAL A 164 -15.66 18.19 4.75
C VAL A 164 -14.30 17.60 4.42
N ASN A 165 -13.24 18.17 4.99
CA ASN A 165 -11.87 17.68 4.78
C ASN A 165 -11.55 16.49 5.70
N ASN A 166 -12.36 15.44 5.63
CA ASN A 166 -12.11 14.17 6.32
C ASN A 166 -11.33 13.21 5.40
N PRO A 167 -10.54 12.28 5.97
CA PRO A 167 -9.86 11.28 5.16
C PRO A 167 -10.84 10.27 4.54
N TYR A 168 -10.38 9.62 3.48
CA TYR A 168 -10.92 8.33 3.06
C TYR A 168 -10.42 7.25 4.01
N THR A 169 -11.20 6.18 4.19
CA THR A 169 -10.81 5.11 5.13
C THR A 169 -11.09 3.75 4.51
N ILE A 170 -10.17 2.81 4.71
CA ILE A 170 -10.41 1.38 4.53
C ILE A 170 -10.40 0.68 5.89
N LEU A 171 -11.44 -0.11 6.15
CA LEU A 171 -11.51 -1.02 7.29
C LEU A 171 -11.38 -2.45 6.79
N VAL A 172 -10.45 -3.21 7.36
CA VAL A 172 -10.28 -4.63 7.08
C VAL A 172 -10.57 -5.42 8.36
N PHE A 173 -11.68 -6.15 8.35
CA PHE A 173 -12.18 -6.92 9.50
C PHE A 173 -11.51 -8.30 9.56
N LYS A 174 -11.64 -8.97 10.71
CA LYS A 174 -10.94 -10.23 11.01
C LYS A 174 -11.66 -11.47 10.48
#